data_AF-A0A957ACT7-F1
#
_entry.id   AF-A0A957ACT7-F1
#
_cell.length_a   1.000
_cell.length_b   1.000
_cell.length_c   1.000
_cell.angle_alpha   90.00
_cell.angle_beta   90.00
_cell.angle_gamma   90.00
#
_symmetry.space_group_name_H-M   'P 1'
#
loop_
_entity.id
_entity.type
_entity.pdbx_description
1 polymer ?
#
loop_
_entity_poly.entity_id
_entity_poly.type
_entity_poly.pdbx_seq_one_letter_code
_entity_poly.pdbx_strand_id
1 'polypeptide(L)'
;MTNQPTSLGVRLAEVVASVSLATDLATGQALEHGLRRALLATWLGEEIGLGRDELSEVYYVAMLGTIGCAMEAAAFARFVEDEIATGERLGTVDPSNPMKFAAFFLKEAGANGSPMKRVRNVVAVASNGNESARVCRDVSVQIAQMLDLGP
;
A
#
# COMPACT_ATOMS: atom_id res chain seq x y z
N MET A 1 -38.36 22.09 22.34
CA MET A 1 -37.33 21.99 21.28
C MET A 1 -35.99 21.79 21.96
N THR A 2 -35.65 20.55 22.31
CA THR A 2 -34.37 20.22 22.94
C THR A 2 -33.37 19.86 21.86
N ASN A 3 -32.39 20.74 21.67
CA ASN A 3 -31.24 20.55 20.79
C ASN A 3 -30.36 19.44 21.41
N GLN A 4 -30.46 18.20 20.93
CA GLN A 4 -29.51 17.15 21.28
C GLN A 4 -28.18 17.45 20.58
N PRO A 5 -27.06 17.54 21.31
CA PRO A 5 -25.76 17.61 20.67
C PRO A 5 -25.54 16.29 19.91
N THR A 6 -25.48 16.35 18.57
CA THR A 6 -24.91 15.26 17.79
C THR A 6 -23.50 15.05 18.32
N SER A 7 -23.25 13.91 18.98
CA SER A 7 -21.89 13.50 19.31
C SER A 7 -21.11 13.42 18.00
N LEU A 8 -20.30 14.43 17.72
CA LEU A 8 -19.34 14.48 16.61
C LEU A 8 -18.19 13.50 16.90
N GLY A 9 -18.53 12.22 17.08
CA GLY A 9 -17.55 11.16 17.21
C GLY A 9 -17.10 10.76 15.81
N VAL A 10 -15.81 10.90 15.53
CA VAL A 10 -15.19 10.42 14.30
C VAL A 10 -15.26 8.90 14.28
N ARG A 11 -15.79 8.32 13.20
CA ARG A 11 -15.84 6.86 13.04
C ARG A 11 -14.46 6.35 12.63
N LEU A 12 -14.12 5.16 13.11
CA LEU A 12 -12.86 4.50 12.72
C LEU A 12 -12.71 4.38 11.20
N ALA A 13 -13.79 4.04 10.49
CA ALA A 13 -13.81 3.97 9.04
C ALA A 13 -13.43 5.31 8.37
N GLU A 14 -13.80 6.46 8.95
CA GLU A 14 -13.46 7.79 8.42
C GLU A 14 -11.98 8.10 8.62
N VAL A 15 -11.42 7.71 9.77
CA VAL A 15 -9.97 7.83 10.04
C VAL A 15 -9.17 6.98 9.06
N VAL A 16 -9.54 5.70 8.93
CA VAL A 16 -8.87 4.75 8.04
C VAL A 16 -8.99 5.17 6.57
N ALA A 17 -10.15 5.68 6.15
CA ALA A 17 -10.33 6.25 4.82
C ALA A 17 -9.41 7.45 4.57
N SER A 18 -9.32 8.37 5.53
CA SER A 18 -8.44 9.55 5.42
C SER A 18 -6.97 9.17 5.31
N VAL A 19 -6.51 8.19 6.10
CA VAL A 19 -5.14 7.68 6.03
C VAL A 19 -4.87 6.96 4.71
N SER A 20 -5.84 6.21 4.18
CA SER A 20 -5.71 5.56 2.86
C SER A 20 -5.61 6.58 1.73
N LEU A 21 -6.41 7.65 1.75
CA LEU A 21 -6.32 8.73 0.77
C LEU A 21 -4.98 9.48 0.85
N ALA A 22 -4.49 9.74 2.06
CA ALA A 22 -3.16 10.32 2.25
C ALA A 22 -2.06 9.39 1.70
N THR A 23 -2.24 8.07 1.84
CA THR A 23 -1.34 7.06 1.29
C THR A 23 -1.34 7.04 -0.24
N ASP A 24 -2.51 7.12 -0.87
CA ASP A 24 -2.62 7.19 -2.34
C ASP A 24 -1.81 8.39 -2.87
N LEU A 25 -1.94 9.55 -2.23
CA LEU A 25 -1.17 10.76 -2.57
C LEU A 25 0.33 10.60 -2.32
N ALA A 26 0.72 10.04 -1.17
CA ALA A 26 2.12 9.83 -0.81
C ALA A 26 2.83 8.83 -1.76
N THR A 27 2.08 7.93 -2.37
CA THR A 27 2.60 6.87 -3.26
C THR A 27 2.39 7.16 -4.75
N GLY A 28 1.77 8.29 -5.10
CA GLY A 28 1.43 8.63 -6.48
C GLY A 28 0.38 7.71 -7.11
N GLN A 29 -0.35 6.92 -6.31
CA GLN A 29 -1.43 6.10 -6.82
C GLN A 29 -2.63 6.98 -7.20
N ALA A 30 -3.46 6.47 -8.11
CA ALA A 30 -4.73 7.10 -8.41
C ALA A 30 -5.56 7.25 -7.13
N LEU A 31 -6.19 8.40 -6.94
CA LEU A 31 -7.03 8.64 -5.76
C LEU A 31 -8.06 7.52 -5.60
N GLU A 32 -8.33 7.18 -4.34
CA GLU A 32 -9.26 6.12 -3.94
C GLU A 32 -8.79 4.71 -4.35
N HIS A 33 -7.50 4.51 -4.60
CA HIS A 33 -6.96 3.19 -4.92
C HIS A 33 -7.20 2.22 -3.76
N GLY A 34 -6.89 2.64 -2.53
CA GLY A 34 -7.17 1.81 -1.35
C GLY A 34 -8.66 1.57 -1.08
N LEU A 35 -9.50 2.59 -1.29
CA LEU A 35 -10.96 2.45 -1.16
C LEU A 35 -11.55 1.48 -2.19
N ARG A 36 -11.13 1.57 -3.45
CA ARG A 36 -11.55 0.63 -4.50
C ARG A 36 -11.11 -0.79 -4.18
N ARG A 37 -9.88 -0.97 -3.68
CA ARG A 37 -9.38 -2.27 -3.22
C ARG A 37 -10.25 -2.85 -2.10
N ALA A 38 -10.58 -2.04 -1.09
CA ALA A 38 -11.43 -2.47 0.02
C ALA A 38 -12.83 -2.87 -0.44
N LEU A 39 -13.44 -2.07 -1.33
CA LEU A 39 -14.75 -2.38 -1.90
C LEU A 39 -14.74 -3.71 -2.68
N LEU A 40 -13.75 -3.92 -3.54
CA LEU A 40 -13.61 -5.17 -4.31
C LEU A 40 -13.39 -6.38 -3.40
N ALA A 41 -12.59 -6.23 -2.34
CA ALA A 41 -12.36 -7.29 -1.37
C ALA A 41 -13.64 -7.64 -0.60
N THR A 42 -14.41 -6.64 -0.18
CA THR A 42 -15.70 -6.84 0.49
C THR A 42 -16.70 -7.53 -0.43
N TRP A 43 -16.84 -7.10 -1.69
CA TRP A 43 -17.72 -7.78 -2.66
C TRP A 43 -17.32 -9.23 -2.92
N LEU A 44 -16.02 -9.52 -2.99
CA LEU A 44 -15.54 -10.89 -3.11
C LEU A 44 -15.89 -11.71 -1.87
N GLY A 45 -15.77 -11.12 -0.68
CA GLY A 45 -16.19 -11.71 0.58
C GLY A 45 -17.69 -12.03 0.61
N GLU A 46 -18.53 -11.11 0.12
CA GLU A 46 -19.97 -11.29 0.03
C GLU A 46 -20.30 -12.50 -0.85
N GLU A 47 -19.64 -12.63 -2.01
CA GLU A 47 -19.93 -13.72 -2.94
C GLU A 47 -19.45 -15.10 -2.50
N ILE A 48 -18.47 -15.17 -1.60
CA ILE A 48 -18.09 -16.43 -0.95
C ILE A 48 -18.88 -16.71 0.32
N GLY A 49 -19.83 -15.85 0.68
CA GLY A 49 -20.77 -16.04 1.78
C GLY A 49 -20.24 -15.66 3.16
N LEU A 50 -19.29 -14.72 3.25
CA LEU A 50 -18.79 -14.24 4.54
C LEU A 50 -19.88 -13.54 5.36
N GLY A 51 -19.81 -13.71 6.67
CA GLY A 51 -20.65 -13.01 7.63
C GLY A 51 -20.31 -11.52 7.75
N ARG A 52 -21.22 -10.75 8.36
CA ARG A 52 -21.07 -9.30 8.52
C ARG A 52 -19.78 -8.89 9.26
N ASP A 53 -19.40 -9.66 10.27
CA ASP A 53 -18.21 -9.36 11.08
C ASP A 53 -16.94 -9.64 10.25
N GLU A 54 -16.90 -10.74 9.50
CA GLU A 54 -15.80 -11.08 8.58
C GLU A 54 -15.66 -10.05 7.45
N LEU A 55 -16.78 -9.54 6.89
CA LEU A 55 -16.76 -8.48 5.89
C LEU A 55 -16.20 -7.16 6.45
N SER A 56 -16.46 -6.87 7.74
CA SER A 56 -15.86 -5.73 8.43
C SER A 56 -14.35 -5.90 8.56
N GLU A 57 -13.88 -7.11 8.90
CA GLU A 57 -12.44 -7.42 8.94
C GLU A 57 -11.80 -7.28 7.56
N VAL A 58 -12.42 -7.84 6.51
CA VAL A 58 -11.95 -7.72 5.12
C VAL A 58 -11.79 -6.26 4.71
N TYR A 59 -12.77 -5.41 5.05
CA TYR A 59 -12.69 -3.97 4.78
C TYR A 59 -11.46 -3.34 5.44
N TYR A 60 -11.27 -3.54 6.75
CA TYR A 60 -10.15 -2.92 7.47
C TYR A 60 -8.80 -3.50 7.04
N VAL A 61 -8.70 -4.81 6.83
CA VAL A 61 -7.47 -5.47 6.33
C VAL A 61 -7.09 -4.95 4.95
N ALA A 62 -8.06 -4.82 4.04
CA ALA A 62 -7.79 -4.31 2.70
C ALA A 62 -7.33 -2.85 2.70
N MET A 63 -7.93 -2.02 3.56
CA MET A 63 -7.53 -0.62 3.74
C MET A 63 -6.12 -0.50 4.35
N LEU A 64 -5.85 -1.22 5.44
CA LEU A 64 -4.55 -1.18 6.13
C LEU A 64 -3.43 -1.74 5.26
N GLY A 65 -3.72 -2.74 4.41
CA GLY A 65 -2.76 -3.28 3.46
C GLY A 65 -2.22 -2.26 2.45
N THR A 66 -2.90 -1.14 2.23
CA THR A 66 -2.39 -0.05 1.37
C THR A 66 -1.35 0.81 2.06
N ILE A 67 -1.38 0.91 3.40
CA ILE A 67 -0.41 1.69 4.18
C ILE A 67 0.99 1.10 4.06
N GLY A 68 1.11 -0.22 3.96
CA GLY A 68 2.39 -0.89 3.68
C GLY A 68 3.04 -0.40 2.38
N CYS A 69 2.26 -0.11 1.35
CA CYS A 69 2.79 0.39 0.07
C CYS A 69 3.48 1.76 0.21
N ALA A 70 3.07 2.61 1.17
CA ALA A 70 3.76 3.87 1.46
C ALA A 70 5.18 3.65 2.01
N MET A 71 5.35 2.62 2.85
CA MET A 71 6.65 2.27 3.42
C MET A 71 7.58 1.69 2.37
N GLU A 72 7.03 0.87 1.46
CA GLU A 72 7.80 0.35 0.33
C GLU A 72 8.26 1.49 -0.60
N ALA A 73 7.37 2.43 -0.95
CA ALA A 73 7.73 3.62 -1.72
C ALA A 73 8.89 4.39 -1.08
N ALA A 74 8.77 4.78 0.21
CA ALA A 74 9.83 5.47 0.94
C ALA A 74 11.15 4.67 1.05
N ALA A 75 11.07 3.33 1.09
CA ALA A 75 12.23 2.46 1.03
C ALA A 75 12.85 2.38 -0.37
N PHE A 76 12.12 2.75 -1.42
CA PHE A 76 12.60 2.88 -2.80
C PHE A 76 13.23 4.26 -3.09
N ALA A 77 12.85 5.36 -2.42
CA ALA A 77 13.48 6.70 -2.54
C ALA A 77 15.01 6.67 -2.54
N ARG A 78 15.60 5.81 -1.72
CA ARG A 78 17.07 5.67 -1.60
C ARG A 78 17.72 5.04 -2.84
N PHE A 79 16.94 4.48 -3.75
CA PHE A 79 17.38 3.75 -4.93
C PHE A 79 16.93 4.36 -6.26
N VAL A 80 15.93 5.25 -6.26
CA VAL A 80 15.39 5.91 -7.45
C VAL A 80 15.25 7.42 -7.23
N GLU A 81 15.48 8.19 -8.29
CA GLU A 81 15.52 9.66 -8.24
C GLU A 81 14.12 10.29 -8.05
N ASP A 82 13.10 9.63 -8.60
CA ASP A 82 11.69 9.98 -8.43
C ASP A 82 10.89 8.70 -8.14
N GLU A 83 10.69 8.42 -6.85
CA GLU A 83 9.99 7.22 -6.38
C GLU A 83 8.50 7.21 -6.73
N ILE A 84 7.88 8.39 -6.83
CA ILE A 84 6.46 8.55 -7.11
C ILE A 84 6.21 8.21 -8.58
N ALA A 85 6.98 8.81 -9.50
CA ALA A 85 6.90 8.48 -10.92
C ALA A 85 7.30 7.02 -11.20
N THR A 86 8.26 6.48 -10.43
CA THR A 86 8.65 5.07 -10.53
C THR A 86 7.53 4.15 -10.08
N GLY A 87 6.86 4.45 -8.97
CA GLY A 87 5.75 3.65 -8.42
C GLY A 87 4.55 3.59 -9.37
N GLU A 88 4.17 4.72 -9.97
CA GLU A 88 3.10 4.78 -10.99
C GLU A 88 3.41 3.84 -12.17
N ARG A 89 4.64 3.90 -12.69
CA ARG A 89 5.06 3.07 -13.83
C ARG A 89 5.22 1.60 -13.44
N LEU A 90 5.68 1.31 -12.22
CA LEU A 90 5.82 -0.05 -11.71
C LEU A 90 4.48 -0.78 -11.67
N GLY A 91 3.38 -0.07 -11.35
CA GLY A 91 2.02 -0.61 -11.40
C GLY A 91 1.57 -1.12 -12.79
N THR A 92 2.28 -0.75 -13.86
CA THR A 92 2.02 -1.21 -15.23
C THR A 92 2.91 -2.37 -15.67
N VAL A 93 3.88 -2.77 -14.84
CA VAL A 93 4.83 -3.84 -15.14
C VAL A 93 4.30 -5.15 -14.55
N ASP A 94 4.24 -6.19 -15.38
CA ASP A 94 3.88 -7.53 -14.94
C ASP A 94 4.95 -8.09 -13.99
N PRO A 95 4.64 -8.31 -12.69
CA PRO A 95 5.59 -8.83 -11.72
C PRO A 95 5.92 -10.30 -11.93
N SER A 96 5.08 -11.04 -12.68
CA SER A 96 5.32 -12.46 -13.01
C SER A 96 6.40 -12.63 -14.08
N ASN A 97 6.83 -11.54 -14.73
CA ASN A 97 7.87 -11.55 -15.75
C ASN A 97 9.16 -10.90 -15.21
N PRO A 98 10.11 -11.70 -14.68
CA PRO A 98 11.32 -11.19 -14.04
C PRO A 98 12.21 -10.38 -14.98
N MET A 99 12.17 -10.66 -16.30
CA MET A 99 12.93 -9.93 -17.30
C MET A 99 12.37 -8.53 -17.54
N LYS A 100 11.03 -8.38 -17.62
CA LYS A 100 10.39 -7.06 -17.75
C LYS A 100 10.59 -6.22 -16.49
N PHE A 101 10.49 -6.85 -15.32
CA PHE A 101 10.74 -6.22 -14.03
C PHE A 101 12.19 -5.71 -13.93
N ALA A 102 13.18 -6.56 -14.25
CA ALA A 102 14.59 -6.16 -14.25
C ALA A 102 14.91 -5.06 -15.28
N ALA A 103 14.32 -5.11 -16.48
CA ALA A 103 14.49 -4.08 -17.50
C ALA A 103 13.89 -2.73 -17.08
N PHE A 104 12.74 -2.75 -16.41
CA PHE A 104 12.12 -1.57 -15.82
C PHE A 104 13.03 -0.93 -14.76
N PHE A 105 13.49 -1.70 -13.78
CA PHE A 105 14.41 -1.20 -12.75
C PHE A 105 15.74 -0.76 -13.33
N LEU A 106 16.27 -1.43 -14.36
CA LEU A 106 17.47 -0.96 -15.02
C LEU A 106 17.22 0.44 -15.59
N LYS A 107 16.14 0.63 -16.36
CA LYS A 107 15.76 1.92 -16.95
C LYS A 107 15.57 3.04 -15.91
N GLU A 108 14.96 2.72 -14.76
CA GLU A 108 14.60 3.70 -13.74
C GLU A 108 15.70 3.96 -12.70
N ALA A 109 16.59 2.98 -12.42
CA ALA A 109 17.65 3.10 -11.43
C ALA A 109 18.85 3.99 -11.86
N GLY A 110 18.72 4.80 -12.90
CA GLY A 110 19.74 5.81 -13.18
C GLY A 110 19.69 6.39 -14.59
N ALA A 111 19.06 7.55 -14.71
CA ALA A 111 19.39 8.51 -15.75
C ALA A 111 20.79 9.14 -15.53
N ASN A 112 21.36 9.08 -14.32
CA ASN A 112 22.63 9.76 -13.94
C ASN A 112 23.64 8.91 -13.12
N GLY A 113 23.51 7.58 -13.02
CA GLY A 113 24.33 6.73 -12.14
C GLY A 113 25.23 5.70 -12.86
N SER A 114 26.42 5.43 -12.29
CA SER A 114 27.36 4.40 -12.81
C SER A 114 26.69 3.01 -12.92
N PRO A 115 26.92 2.24 -14.02
CA PRO A 115 26.29 0.94 -14.26
C PRO A 115 26.42 -0.07 -13.10
N MET A 116 27.52 -0.02 -12.33
CA MET A 116 27.71 -0.87 -11.15
C MET A 116 26.72 -0.56 -10.01
N LYS A 117 26.34 0.72 -9.82
CA LYS A 117 25.31 1.08 -8.82
C LYS A 117 23.94 0.55 -9.20
N ARG A 118 23.61 0.53 -10.51
CA ARG A 118 22.34 -0.01 -11.03
C ARG A 118 22.22 -1.51 -10.75
N VAL A 119 23.25 -2.28 -11.11
CA VAL A 119 23.29 -3.73 -10.83
C VAL A 119 23.21 -4.01 -9.32
N ARG A 120 23.92 -3.24 -8.49
CA ARG A 120 23.87 -3.39 -7.03
C ARG A 120 22.48 -3.13 -6.45
N ASN A 121 21.78 -2.09 -6.93
CA ASN A 121 20.43 -1.76 -6.47
C ASN A 121 19.42 -2.83 -6.90
N VAL A 122 19.51 -3.35 -8.12
CA VAL A 122 18.66 -4.46 -8.59
C VAL A 122 18.86 -5.71 -7.73
N VAL A 123 20.11 -6.06 -7.41
CA VAL A 123 20.44 -7.19 -6.54
C VAL A 123 19.90 -6.98 -5.12
N ALA A 124 20.02 -5.77 -4.57
CA ALA A 124 19.51 -5.44 -3.23
C ALA A 124 17.96 -5.51 -3.16
N VAL A 125 17.26 -5.08 -4.20
CA VAL A 125 15.79 -5.19 -4.29
C VAL A 125 15.37 -6.67 -4.38
N ALA A 126 16.07 -7.46 -5.20
CA ALA A 126 15.79 -8.88 -5.34
C ALA A 126 16.05 -9.69 -4.05
N SER A 127 17.08 -9.32 -3.27
CA SER A 127 17.36 -9.99 -1.99
C SER A 127 16.43 -9.56 -0.85
N ASN A 128 15.84 -8.36 -0.92
CA ASN A 128 15.04 -7.78 0.17
C ASN A 128 13.52 -7.81 -0.07
N GLY A 129 13.03 -8.45 -1.15
CA GLY A 129 11.59 -8.53 -1.43
C GLY A 129 10.79 -9.18 -0.28
N ASN A 130 11.34 -10.24 0.33
CA ASN A 130 10.70 -10.93 1.45
C ASN A 130 10.76 -10.11 2.75
N GLU A 131 11.78 -9.27 2.92
CA GLU A 131 11.93 -8.39 4.08
C GLU A 131 10.95 -7.21 4.00
N SER A 132 10.80 -6.61 2.81
CA SER A 132 9.86 -5.52 2.56
C SER A 132 8.40 -5.95 2.78
N ALA A 133 8.04 -7.15 2.31
CA ALA A 133 6.71 -7.72 2.57
C ALA A 133 6.44 -7.99 4.07
N ARG A 134 7.46 -8.33 4.86
CA ARG A 134 7.34 -8.48 6.32
C ARG A 134 7.13 -7.14 7.00
N VAL A 135 7.94 -6.12 6.67
CA VAL A 135 7.80 -4.77 7.25
C VAL A 135 6.40 -4.19 6.96
N CYS A 136 5.91 -4.32 5.73
CA CYS A 136 4.57 -3.86 5.36
C CYS A 136 3.47 -4.54 6.18
N ARG A 137 3.60 -5.85 6.42
CA ARG A 137 2.68 -6.61 7.27
C ARG A 137 2.75 -6.14 8.72
N ASP A 138 3.95 -6.02 9.28
CA ASP A 138 4.16 -5.66 10.68
C ASP A 138 3.62 -4.25 10.99
N VAL A 139 3.82 -3.28 10.08
CA VAL A 139 3.25 -1.93 10.19
C VAL A 139 1.73 -1.98 10.10
N SER A 140 1.16 -2.77 9.19
CA SER A 140 -0.30 -2.92 9.06
C SER A 140 -0.91 -3.50 10.34
N VAL A 141 -0.25 -4.51 10.94
CA VAL A 141 -0.66 -5.12 12.22
C VAL A 141 -0.51 -4.12 13.37
N GLN A 142 0.57 -3.36 13.41
CA GLN A 142 0.78 -2.35 14.45
C GLN A 142 -0.26 -1.24 14.37
N ILE A 143 -0.62 -0.78 13.17
CA ILE A 143 -1.69 0.21 12.98
C ILE A 143 -3.04 -0.40 13.33
N ALA A 144 -3.31 -1.67 13.00
CA ALA A 144 -4.51 -2.37 13.45
C ALA A 144 -4.64 -2.35 14.97
N GLN A 145 -3.56 -2.71 15.69
CA GLN A 145 -3.50 -2.67 17.16
C GLN A 145 -3.71 -1.26 17.72
N MET A 146 -3.12 -0.23 17.11
CA MET A 146 -3.34 1.16 17.51
C MET A 146 -4.80 1.61 17.35
N LEU A 147 -5.53 0.97 16.45
CA LEU A 147 -6.93 1.25 16.15
C LEU A 147 -7.91 0.32 16.88
N ASP A 148 -7.40 -0.55 17.77
CA ASP A 148 -8.18 -1.58 18.48
C ASP A 148 -8.94 -2.52 17.54
N LEU A 149 -8.40 -2.71 16.34
CA LEU A 149 -8.76 -3.77 15.42
C LEU A 149 -7.93 -4.99 15.85
N GLY A 150 -8.59 -6.10 16.22
CA GLY A 150 -7.97 -7.29 16.80
C GLY A 150 -6.79 -7.90 16.00
N PRO A 151 -6.18 -8.99 16.50
CA PRO A 151 -5.06 -9.65 15.81
C PRO A 151 -5.44 -10.23 14.44
#